data_AF-A0A9D7LCJ8-F1
#
_entry.id   AF-A0A9D7LCJ8-F1
#
_cell.length_a   1.000
_cell.length_b   1.000
_cell.length_c   1.000
_cell.angle_alpha   90.00
_cell.angle_beta   90.00
_cell.angle_gamma   90.00
#
_symmetry.space_group_name_H-M   'P 1'
#
loop_
_entity.id
_entity.type
_entity.pdbx_description
1 polymer ?
#
loop_
_entity_poly.entity_id
_entity_poly.type
_entity_poly.pdbx_seq_one_letter_code
_entity_poly.pdbx_strand_id
1 'polypeptide(L)'
;MTDNWTNGDIAVFSAGSDATGSFTVTLASAPTADSVVVGEGDITFASSTLTLIGSTPSIDVATGSSATFDSKLLGANGLVKDGGGLLVLNNTGNNYTGTTLVNAGTLQIGSGANILPTATDLVIAGGNVDFVSSASTHTVNSLSGAGSLDFGDNIFRVIGTSNTTFSGSISDSGGTFRKLGSGTLTLSGNNTFSGALDHNEGVIVVAHDNALGAASSGNDIASGAALHFSGGINVAETDLVIRGAGDGTGVLRSLDGSNTLDAAITLAAASTITADAGSTFSLIGNITRAGQNLTIDGDGHTILAGDIAGGGAAQLIKTSSGNLTLAGTGANTFAGDLSVNDGTVFLAKTAGLNATGGGDIFVGDGVGAGASANLVYQASTQLPDATAITINSDGRLALGTFTDAVSAISGTGLLDLGTTGELSLGADGGDSLFSGSITGAGNLEVSSTGSLTLGSDISYTGSLTLDGGSLTLSDSELTVTNLVITGNSVIDFSGGSSSLFATNLIFANTSVTLTILNWALATDYFFAGNWAGAIRGLDAQGQLPMNQITFSGWTANETGWEEYTDRIRPNVPEPATYGLLLTAGGLALLGLRRWQAGKRFP
;
A
#
# COMPACT_ATOMS: atom_id res chain seq x y z
N MET A 1 52.73 24.57 38.35
CA MET A 1 52.57 25.79 39.17
C MET A 1 51.09 26.02 39.39
N THR A 2 50.63 26.14 40.65
CA THR A 2 49.22 26.36 41.04
C THR A 2 48.96 27.80 41.54
N ASP A 3 49.93 28.71 41.42
CA ASP A 3 49.91 29.97 42.19
C ASP A 3 49.22 31.17 41.51
N ASN A 4 48.60 30.99 40.32
CA ASN A 4 47.97 32.10 39.57
C ASN A 4 46.51 31.83 39.11
N TRP A 5 45.78 30.89 39.72
CA TRP A 5 44.34 30.76 39.41
C TRP A 5 43.55 31.89 40.08
N THR A 6 43.12 32.89 39.32
CA THR A 6 42.16 33.90 39.78
C THR A 6 40.73 33.45 39.47
N ASN A 7 39.87 33.41 40.49
CA ASN A 7 38.48 33.00 40.32
C ASN A 7 37.74 33.90 39.32
N GLY A 8 37.16 33.26 38.29
CA GLY A 8 36.36 33.92 37.27
C GLY A 8 37.13 34.45 36.07
N ASP A 9 38.46 34.39 36.08
CA ASP A 9 39.27 34.68 34.89
C ASP A 9 39.37 33.44 33.97
N ILE A 10 39.95 33.63 32.79
CA ILE A 10 40.33 32.52 31.92
C ILE A 10 41.54 31.79 32.54
N ALA A 11 41.38 30.51 32.84
CA ALA A 11 42.46 29.67 33.36
C ALA A 11 43.33 29.15 32.21
N VAL A 12 44.53 29.69 32.06
CA VAL A 12 45.48 29.32 30.98
C VAL A 12 46.56 28.39 31.51
N PHE A 13 46.71 27.26 30.83
CA PHE A 13 47.74 26.26 31.06
C PHE A 13 48.61 26.12 29.82
N SER A 14 49.76 26.76 29.86
CA SER A 14 50.84 26.66 28.89
C SER A 14 52.14 26.56 29.68
N ALA A 15 52.85 25.45 29.56
CA ALA A 15 54.10 25.19 30.26
C ALA A 15 55.38 25.85 29.68
N GLY A 16 55.32 26.58 28.55
CA GLY A 16 56.52 26.99 27.84
C GLY A 16 57.33 25.76 27.35
N SER A 17 58.63 25.92 27.10
CA SER A 17 59.49 24.88 26.49
C SER A 17 59.65 23.55 27.27
N ASP A 18 58.99 23.37 28.41
CA ASP A 18 59.38 22.43 29.45
C ASP A 18 58.30 21.38 29.85
N ALA A 19 57.08 21.40 29.27
CA ALA A 19 56.11 20.30 29.53
C ALA A 19 55.49 19.72 28.27
N THR A 20 56.19 18.75 27.71
CA THR A 20 55.65 17.71 26.81
C THR A 20 55.14 16.49 27.58
N GLY A 21 55.06 16.56 28.92
CA GLY A 21 54.69 15.45 29.79
C GLY A 21 53.39 15.69 30.57
N SER A 22 52.86 14.63 31.17
CA SER A 22 51.62 14.70 31.94
C SER A 22 51.80 15.39 33.30
N PHE A 23 50.86 16.26 33.69
CA PHE A 23 50.82 16.84 35.04
C PHE A 23 49.40 17.02 35.57
N THR A 24 49.25 16.94 36.90
CA THR A 24 47.97 17.04 37.59
C THR A 24 47.76 18.43 38.20
N VAL A 25 46.61 19.02 37.93
CA VAL A 25 46.07 20.21 38.60
C VAL A 25 45.07 19.74 39.65
N THR A 26 45.43 19.87 40.93
CA THR A 26 44.51 19.56 42.04
C THR A 26 43.66 20.77 42.36
N LEU A 27 42.35 20.67 42.12
CA LEU A 27 41.41 21.75 42.44
C LEU A 27 41.11 21.77 43.95
N ALA A 28 41.49 22.85 44.62
CA ALA A 28 41.15 23.12 46.01
C ALA A 28 40.01 24.15 46.09
N SER A 29 39.06 23.95 47.01
CA SER A 29 38.00 24.93 47.33
C SER A 29 36.99 25.26 46.20
N ALA A 30 36.77 24.35 45.26
CA ALA A 30 35.80 24.49 44.17
C ALA A 30 35.92 25.82 43.37
N PRO A 31 37.04 26.06 42.66
CA PRO A 31 37.29 27.33 41.99
C PRO A 31 36.32 27.60 40.83
N THR A 32 36.29 28.87 40.40
CA THR A 32 35.55 29.32 39.22
C THR A 32 36.50 29.76 38.10
N ALA A 33 36.13 29.55 36.85
CA ALA A 33 36.81 30.12 35.67
C ALA A 33 35.79 30.64 34.66
N ASP A 34 36.14 31.67 33.90
CA ASP A 34 35.38 32.05 32.72
C ASP A 34 35.43 30.92 31.68
N SER A 35 36.66 30.54 31.31
CA SER A 35 37.02 29.52 30.33
C SER A 35 38.36 28.88 30.71
N VAL A 36 38.73 27.75 30.08
CA VAL A 36 40.01 27.06 30.25
C VAL A 36 40.74 26.99 28.92
N VAL A 37 42.03 27.29 28.90
CA VAL A 37 42.89 27.13 27.72
C VAL A 37 44.05 26.21 28.08
N VAL A 38 44.22 25.13 27.31
CA VAL A 38 45.35 24.21 27.40
C VAL A 38 46.16 24.35 26.12
N GLY A 39 47.26 25.10 26.21
CA GLY A 39 48.13 25.40 25.08
C GLY A 39 49.14 24.29 24.76
N GLU A 40 49.49 23.47 25.76
CA GLU A 40 50.44 22.36 25.62
C GLU A 40 50.30 21.31 26.74
N GLY A 41 50.82 20.10 26.49
CA GLY A 41 50.94 19.02 27.46
C GLY A 41 49.67 18.19 27.68
N ASP A 42 49.76 17.27 28.65
CA ASP A 42 48.66 16.37 29.04
C ASP A 42 48.23 16.66 30.48
N ILE A 43 47.15 17.42 30.65
CA ILE A 43 46.74 17.96 31.95
C ILE A 43 45.63 17.10 32.54
N THR A 44 45.76 16.71 33.81
CA THR A 44 44.65 16.10 34.57
C THR A 44 44.15 17.05 35.65
N PHE A 45 42.89 17.49 35.56
CA PHE A 45 42.19 18.21 36.62
C PHE A 45 41.56 17.21 37.58
N ALA A 46 42.13 17.10 38.77
CA ALA A 46 41.71 16.16 39.81
C ALA A 46 41.15 16.88 41.06
N SER A 47 40.34 16.15 41.82
CA SER A 47 39.68 16.61 43.07
C SER A 47 38.60 17.69 42.87
N SER A 48 37.77 17.89 43.91
CA SER A 48 36.76 18.96 44.00
C SER A 48 35.93 19.20 42.71
N THR A 49 35.57 20.45 42.44
CA THR A 49 34.66 20.89 41.38
C THR A 49 35.24 22.11 40.68
N LEU A 50 35.10 22.20 39.36
CA LEU A 50 35.31 23.44 38.61
C LEU A 50 33.95 23.98 38.16
N THR A 51 33.67 25.25 38.47
CA THR A 51 32.48 25.93 37.96
C THR A 51 32.87 26.90 36.86
N LEU A 52 32.40 26.65 35.64
CA LEU A 52 32.56 27.55 34.50
C LEU A 52 31.47 28.62 34.55
N ILE A 53 31.88 29.89 34.61
CA ILE A 53 30.98 31.05 34.79
C ILE A 53 30.96 31.99 33.59
N GLY A 54 31.74 31.69 32.54
CA GLY A 54 31.76 32.48 31.32
C GLY A 54 30.40 32.50 30.62
N SER A 55 30.17 33.53 29.81
CA SER A 55 28.94 33.64 29.01
C SER A 55 28.85 32.60 27.89
N THR A 56 30.01 32.15 27.40
CA THR A 56 30.20 31.04 26.46
C THR A 56 31.44 30.26 26.91
N PRO A 57 31.33 29.46 27.98
CA PRO A 57 32.49 28.87 28.64
C PRO A 57 33.17 27.84 27.73
N SER A 58 34.40 28.14 27.30
CA SER A 58 35.18 27.27 26.42
C SER A 58 36.27 26.53 27.18
N ILE A 59 36.50 25.28 26.78
CA ILE A 59 37.72 24.52 27.07
C ILE A 59 38.42 24.35 25.73
N ASP A 60 39.41 25.22 25.48
CA ASP A 60 40.24 25.22 24.28
C ASP A 60 41.48 24.37 24.52
N VAL A 61 41.60 23.25 23.80
CA VAL A 61 42.75 22.34 23.91
C VAL A 61 43.51 22.36 22.59
N ALA A 62 44.76 22.82 22.61
CA ALA A 62 45.60 22.91 21.43
C ALA A 62 45.88 21.54 20.81
N THR A 63 46.11 21.52 19.49
CA THR A 63 46.46 20.29 18.75
C THR A 63 47.67 19.61 19.36
N GLY A 64 47.58 18.29 19.59
CA GLY A 64 48.64 17.50 20.22
C GLY A 64 48.70 17.59 21.75
N SER A 65 47.75 18.27 22.38
CA SER A 65 47.60 18.37 23.84
C SER A 65 46.34 17.66 24.32
N SER A 66 46.27 17.36 25.62
CA SER A 66 45.08 16.81 26.26
C SER A 66 44.72 17.49 27.58
N ALA A 67 43.42 17.51 27.88
CA ALA A 67 42.85 17.97 29.13
C ALA A 67 41.88 16.91 29.67
N THR A 68 42.21 16.27 30.78
CA THR A 68 41.39 15.26 31.44
C THR A 68 40.74 15.84 32.69
N PHE A 69 39.41 15.80 32.77
CA PHE A 69 38.64 16.22 33.92
C PHE A 69 38.12 15.00 34.70
N ASP A 70 38.85 14.63 35.74
CA ASP A 70 38.37 13.74 36.80
C ASP A 70 37.54 14.53 37.85
N SER A 71 37.64 15.85 37.82
CA SER A 71 36.88 16.79 38.64
C SER A 71 35.47 17.01 38.10
N LYS A 72 34.53 17.35 38.98
CA LYS A 72 33.15 17.68 38.59
C LYS A 72 33.11 19.03 37.85
N LEU A 73 32.41 19.11 36.73
CA LEU A 73 32.09 20.36 36.03
C LEU A 73 30.68 20.88 36.39
N LEU A 74 30.60 22.18 36.69
CA LEU A 74 29.37 22.94 36.89
C LEU A 74 29.39 24.22 36.03
N GLY A 75 28.23 24.86 35.87
CA GLY A 75 28.09 26.11 35.12
C GLY A 75 26.67 26.27 34.58
N ALA A 76 26.27 27.51 34.28
CA ALA A 76 24.92 27.79 33.79
C ALA A 76 24.80 27.82 32.25
N ASN A 77 25.93 28.04 31.56
CA ASN A 77 25.97 28.44 30.13
C ASN A 77 26.56 27.37 29.20
N GLY A 78 26.50 26.10 29.60
CA GLY A 78 26.95 24.96 28.81
C GLY A 78 28.44 24.67 28.92
N LEU A 79 28.95 23.99 27.90
CA LEU A 79 30.35 23.63 27.72
C LEU A 79 30.69 23.73 26.23
N VAL A 80 31.69 24.54 25.86
CA VAL A 80 32.23 24.59 24.50
C VAL A 80 33.59 23.90 24.48
N LYS A 81 33.77 22.93 23.58
CA LYS A 81 35.06 22.32 23.28
C LYS A 81 35.63 22.96 22.02
N ASP A 82 36.73 23.68 22.19
CA ASP A 82 37.51 24.29 21.11
C ASP A 82 38.91 23.68 21.02
N GLY A 83 39.65 24.07 19.97
CA GLY A 83 41.01 23.60 19.71
C GLY A 83 41.08 22.17 19.19
N GLY A 84 42.17 21.83 18.48
CA GLY A 84 42.33 20.54 17.81
C GLY A 84 42.70 19.36 18.73
N GLY A 85 42.89 19.58 20.03
CA GLY A 85 43.33 18.58 21.00
C GLY A 85 42.19 17.77 21.63
N LEU A 86 42.56 16.93 22.61
CA LEU A 86 41.66 15.99 23.29
C LEU A 86 41.16 16.54 24.64
N LEU A 87 39.86 16.62 24.82
CA LEU A 87 39.21 16.85 26.12
C LEU A 87 38.60 15.54 26.60
N VAL A 88 38.99 15.05 27.77
CA VAL A 88 38.42 13.85 28.41
C VAL A 88 37.58 14.25 29.60
N LEU A 89 36.33 13.77 29.69
CA LEU A 89 35.48 13.92 30.86
C LEU A 89 35.27 12.56 31.52
N ASN A 90 35.68 12.39 32.78
CA ASN A 90 35.53 11.12 33.52
C ASN A 90 34.52 11.19 34.66
N ASN A 91 34.16 12.40 35.11
CA ASN A 91 33.33 12.58 36.29
C ASN A 91 31.83 12.39 35.97
N THR A 92 31.20 11.33 36.51
CA THR A 92 29.74 11.07 36.36
C THR A 92 28.85 12.08 37.08
N GLY A 93 29.44 12.98 37.89
CA GLY A 93 28.72 14.01 38.62
C GLY A 93 28.57 15.33 37.87
N ASN A 94 29.10 15.48 36.65
CA ASN A 94 28.96 16.72 35.88
C ASN A 94 27.49 17.19 35.83
N ASN A 95 27.25 18.46 36.13
CA ASN A 95 25.90 19.01 36.25
C ASN A 95 25.86 20.49 35.87
N TYR A 96 26.53 20.84 34.77
CA TYR A 96 26.31 22.12 34.12
C TYR A 96 24.97 22.10 33.37
N THR A 97 24.36 23.27 33.19
CA THR A 97 23.16 23.45 32.35
C THR A 97 23.55 24.10 31.03
N GLY A 98 22.73 23.95 29.99
CA GLY A 98 23.02 24.46 28.65
C GLY A 98 23.69 23.43 27.75
N THR A 99 23.98 23.86 26.52
CA THR A 99 24.49 23.03 25.42
C THR A 99 25.93 22.56 25.64
N THR A 100 26.21 21.32 25.27
CA THR A 100 27.56 20.82 25.01
C THR A 100 27.86 21.02 23.52
N LEU A 101 28.71 21.99 23.18
CA LEU A 101 29.10 22.32 21.81
C LEU A 101 30.53 21.85 21.55
N VAL A 102 30.74 21.07 20.49
CA VAL A 102 32.06 20.60 20.06
C VAL A 102 32.39 21.20 18.70
N ASN A 103 33.22 22.25 18.71
CA ASN A 103 33.63 22.96 17.49
C ASN A 103 34.79 22.23 16.78
N ALA A 104 35.77 21.71 17.54
CA ALA A 104 36.96 21.07 17.00
C ALA A 104 37.61 20.07 17.98
N GLY A 105 38.50 19.22 17.44
CA GLY A 105 39.21 18.19 18.19
C GLY A 105 38.28 17.11 18.71
N THR A 106 38.70 16.39 19.75
CA THR A 106 37.93 15.27 20.32
C THR A 106 37.46 15.61 21.73
N LEU A 107 36.17 15.42 21.99
CA LEU A 107 35.59 15.28 23.32
C LEU A 107 35.41 13.79 23.61
N GLN A 108 36.27 13.22 24.45
CA GLN A 108 36.13 11.85 24.91
C GLN A 108 35.34 11.80 26.22
N ILE A 109 34.37 10.89 26.27
CA ILE A 109 33.54 10.62 27.43
C ILE A 109 33.99 9.29 28.05
N GLY A 110 34.36 9.34 29.32
CA GLY A 110 34.86 8.18 30.07
C GLY A 110 33.81 7.07 30.27
N SER A 111 34.20 6.03 31.00
CA SER A 111 33.43 4.78 31.09
C SER A 111 32.18 4.82 31.98
N GLY A 112 31.82 5.96 32.56
CA GLY A 112 30.67 6.08 33.47
C GLY A 112 29.40 6.56 32.77
N ALA A 113 28.24 6.07 33.20
CA ALA A 113 26.95 6.51 32.66
C ALA A 113 26.69 8.01 32.85
N ASN A 114 26.06 8.64 31.85
CA ASN A 114 25.61 10.05 31.88
C ASN A 114 26.67 11.06 32.38
N ILE A 115 27.93 10.91 31.96
CA ILE A 115 28.97 11.92 32.21
C ILE A 115 28.62 13.28 31.58
N LEU A 116 27.88 13.29 30.46
CA LEU A 116 27.21 14.49 30.00
C LEU A 116 25.89 14.67 30.77
N PRO A 117 25.57 15.87 31.27
CA PRO A 117 24.29 16.13 31.93
C PRO A 117 23.11 15.76 31.02
N THR A 118 22.14 15.00 31.52
CA THR A 118 21.10 14.38 30.66
C THR A 118 20.16 15.37 29.96
N ALA A 119 20.07 16.60 30.46
CA ALA A 119 19.28 17.68 29.88
C ALA A 119 20.08 18.55 28.89
N THR A 120 21.34 18.21 28.59
CA THR A 120 22.19 18.98 27.66
C THR A 120 21.83 18.68 26.21
N ASP A 121 21.73 19.72 25.38
CA ASP A 121 21.79 19.55 23.93
C ASP A 121 23.23 19.22 23.53
N LEU A 122 23.43 18.25 22.65
CA LEU A 122 24.74 17.93 22.08
C LEU A 122 24.82 18.45 20.65
N VAL A 123 25.70 19.43 20.43
CA VAL A 123 25.97 20.01 19.11
C VAL A 123 27.40 19.66 18.72
N ILE A 124 27.58 18.80 17.72
CA ILE A 124 28.90 18.45 17.19
C ILE A 124 29.10 19.22 15.89
N ALA A 125 29.60 20.44 15.96
CA ALA A 125 29.68 21.34 14.81
C ALA A 125 30.72 20.86 13.79
N GLY A 126 31.93 20.55 14.24
CA GLY A 126 33.04 20.10 13.37
C GLY A 126 34.08 19.19 14.04
N GLY A 127 33.96 18.92 15.34
CA GLY A 127 34.84 17.99 16.05
C GLY A 127 34.31 16.56 16.13
N ASN A 128 34.83 15.82 17.10
CA ASN A 128 34.52 14.42 17.37
C ASN A 128 34.03 14.28 18.81
N VAL A 129 33.00 13.46 19.02
CA VAL A 129 32.62 12.96 20.34
C VAL A 129 32.85 11.45 20.36
N ASP A 130 33.63 10.98 21.32
CA ASP A 130 34.06 9.59 21.45
C ASP A 130 33.66 9.06 22.85
N PHE A 131 32.73 8.13 22.93
CA PHE A 131 32.40 7.47 24.20
C PHE A 131 33.21 6.20 24.37
N VAL A 132 34.00 6.13 25.44
CA VAL A 132 34.75 4.92 25.79
C VAL A 132 33.79 3.74 25.95
N SER A 133 34.10 2.62 25.30
CA SER A 133 33.33 1.39 25.40
C SER A 133 33.28 0.89 26.85
N SER A 134 32.09 0.88 27.44
CA SER A 134 31.83 0.44 28.82
C SER A 134 30.45 -0.16 29.04
N ALA A 135 29.68 -0.40 27.96
CA ALA A 135 28.28 -0.82 28.01
C ALA A 135 27.39 0.06 28.93
N SER A 136 27.73 1.35 29.04
CA SER A 136 26.99 2.33 29.84
C SER A 136 25.85 2.97 29.05
N THR A 137 24.97 3.69 29.75
CA THR A 137 23.93 4.51 29.12
C THR A 137 24.30 5.98 29.19
N HIS A 138 24.20 6.66 28.06
CA HIS A 138 24.37 8.11 27.94
C HIS A 138 23.11 8.72 27.33
N THR A 139 22.64 9.80 27.92
CA THR A 139 21.43 10.50 27.49
C THR A 139 21.76 11.96 27.20
N VAL A 140 21.28 12.47 26.08
CA VAL A 140 21.30 13.89 25.72
C VAL A 140 19.89 14.36 25.38
N ASN A 141 19.63 15.64 25.57
CA ASN A 141 18.34 16.24 25.23
C ASN A 141 18.13 16.31 23.72
N SER A 142 19.15 16.65 22.94
CA SER A 142 19.09 16.63 21.48
C SER A 142 20.47 16.35 20.87
N LEU A 143 20.48 16.02 19.58
CA LEU A 143 21.68 15.81 18.78
C LEU A 143 21.58 16.65 17.50
N SER A 144 22.61 17.43 17.20
CA SER A 144 22.71 18.19 15.94
C SER A 144 24.15 18.48 15.55
N GLY A 145 24.34 18.95 14.31
CA GLY A 145 25.66 19.33 13.77
C GLY A 145 26.16 18.38 12.69
N ALA A 146 27.44 18.55 12.31
CA ALA A 146 28.07 17.90 11.17
C ALA A 146 29.36 17.12 11.49
N GLY A 147 29.79 17.10 12.76
CA GLY A 147 30.96 16.36 13.21
C GLY A 147 30.70 14.87 13.43
N SER A 148 31.61 14.15 14.08
CA SER A 148 31.50 12.70 14.28
C SER A 148 31.05 12.34 15.70
N LEU A 149 30.19 11.33 15.81
CA LEU A 149 29.79 10.70 17.06
C LEU A 149 30.16 9.21 17.02
N ASP A 150 31.04 8.78 17.92
CA ASP A 150 31.28 7.37 18.20
C ASP A 150 30.77 7.05 19.61
N PHE A 151 29.79 6.15 19.72
CA PHE A 151 29.25 5.74 21.03
C PHE A 151 29.78 4.39 21.53
N GLY A 152 30.75 3.77 20.86
CA GLY A 152 31.34 2.50 21.30
C GLY A 152 30.29 1.38 21.45
N ASP A 153 30.38 0.59 22.52
CA ASP A 153 29.39 -0.46 22.86
C ASP A 153 28.27 0.06 23.78
N ASN A 154 28.13 1.38 23.91
CA ASN A 154 27.20 2.01 24.84
C ASN A 154 25.79 2.13 24.26
N ILE A 155 24.84 2.40 25.14
CA ILE A 155 23.50 2.85 24.78
C ILE A 155 23.51 4.38 24.70
N PHE A 156 23.36 4.94 23.50
CA PHE A 156 23.25 6.38 23.28
C PHE A 156 21.79 6.79 23.06
N ARG A 157 21.26 7.64 23.95
CA ARG A 157 19.85 8.05 23.96
C ARG A 157 19.72 9.53 23.60
N VAL A 158 18.88 9.82 22.61
CA VAL A 158 18.46 11.18 22.26
C VAL A 158 17.00 11.37 22.66
N ILE A 159 16.72 12.30 23.58
CA ILE A 159 15.33 12.59 24.03
C ILE A 159 14.55 13.37 22.97
N GLY A 160 15.17 14.34 22.28
CA GLY A 160 14.64 15.11 21.15
C GLY A 160 13.16 15.46 21.22
N THR A 161 12.76 16.50 21.98
CA THR A 161 11.38 17.06 21.93
C THR A 161 11.21 18.15 20.86
N SER A 162 12.33 18.70 20.37
CA SER A 162 12.39 19.64 19.25
C SER A 162 12.99 18.98 18.02
N ASN A 163 12.79 19.58 16.86
CA ASN A 163 13.33 19.05 15.61
C ASN A 163 14.80 19.42 15.46
N THR A 164 15.66 18.44 15.15
CA THR A 164 17.08 18.65 14.92
C THR A 164 17.58 17.90 13.69
N THR A 165 18.71 18.36 13.14
CA THR A 165 19.40 17.70 12.04
C THR A 165 20.82 17.38 12.47
N PHE A 166 21.20 16.11 12.27
CA PHE A 166 22.58 15.65 12.36
C PHE A 166 23.03 15.17 10.98
N SER A 167 23.93 15.94 10.37
CA SER A 167 24.50 15.65 9.04
C SER A 167 25.87 15.00 9.12
N GLY A 168 26.37 14.78 10.33
CA GLY A 168 27.64 14.12 10.61
C GLY A 168 27.56 12.61 10.55
N SER A 169 28.68 11.94 10.85
CA SER A 169 28.76 10.48 10.91
C SER A 169 28.54 9.95 12.32
N ILE A 170 27.76 8.89 12.43
CA ILE A 170 27.56 8.12 13.67
C ILE A 170 28.17 6.73 13.48
N SER A 171 29.02 6.32 14.42
CA SER A 171 29.64 4.99 14.47
C SER A 171 29.48 4.35 15.86
N ASP A 172 29.75 3.05 15.91
CA ASP A 172 29.71 2.28 17.16
C ASP A 172 30.68 1.09 17.11
N SER A 173 30.70 0.34 18.22
CA SER A 173 31.36 -0.97 18.33
C SER A 173 30.41 -1.99 18.95
N GLY A 174 29.17 -2.06 18.47
CA GLY A 174 28.10 -2.96 18.95
C GLY A 174 27.20 -2.34 20.02
N GLY A 175 26.98 -1.03 19.98
CA GLY A 175 26.15 -0.30 20.94
C GLY A 175 24.66 -0.31 20.57
N THR A 176 23.89 0.64 21.09
CA THR A 176 22.49 0.83 20.70
C THR A 176 22.18 2.31 20.59
N PHE A 177 21.69 2.73 19.42
CA PHE A 177 21.18 4.08 19.24
C PHE A 177 19.69 4.10 19.56
N ARG A 178 19.28 4.97 20.50
CA ARG A 178 17.88 5.06 20.93
C ARG A 178 17.31 6.46 20.76
N LYS A 179 16.24 6.57 19.97
CA LYS A 179 15.46 7.79 19.83
C LYS A 179 14.23 7.73 20.73
N LEU A 180 14.09 8.74 21.58
CA LEU A 180 12.94 8.99 22.45
C LEU A 180 12.31 10.35 22.10
N GLY A 181 11.26 10.73 22.82
CA GLY A 181 10.54 12.00 22.75
C GLY A 181 9.96 12.39 21.39
N SER A 182 9.11 13.40 21.40
CA SER A 182 8.18 13.69 20.31
C SER A 182 8.75 14.41 19.09
N GLY A 183 9.97 14.95 19.17
CA GLY A 183 10.58 15.73 18.09
C GLY A 183 11.11 14.86 16.95
N THR A 184 11.43 15.52 15.83
CA THR A 184 12.02 14.90 14.64
C THR A 184 13.54 14.97 14.68
N LEU A 185 14.23 13.83 14.58
CA LEU A 185 15.67 13.78 14.32
C LEU A 185 15.92 13.45 12.85
N THR A 186 16.46 14.40 12.09
CA THR A 186 16.89 14.15 10.70
C THR A 186 18.34 13.65 10.69
N LEU A 187 18.55 12.46 10.14
CA LEU A 187 19.86 11.87 9.90
C LEU A 187 20.16 11.98 8.40
N SER A 188 21.12 12.83 8.03
CA SER A 188 21.48 13.08 6.63
C SER A 188 22.96 12.78 6.32
N GLY A 189 23.68 12.20 7.28
CA GLY A 189 25.07 11.79 7.12
C GLY A 189 25.21 10.30 6.77
N ASN A 190 26.43 9.91 6.40
CA ASN A 190 26.81 8.52 6.20
C ASN A 190 27.14 7.88 7.55
N ASN A 191 26.23 7.05 8.07
CA ASN A 191 26.39 6.40 9.36
C ASN A 191 26.88 4.96 9.18
N THR A 192 27.65 4.47 10.16
CA THR A 192 28.27 3.13 10.13
C THR A 192 28.07 2.37 11.43
N PHE A 193 27.21 2.84 12.34
CA PHE A 193 26.84 2.06 13.51
C PHE A 193 26.16 0.76 13.07
N SER A 194 26.45 -0.32 13.78
CA SER A 194 26.07 -1.69 13.46
C SER A 194 25.16 -2.33 14.50
N GLY A 195 25.09 -1.73 15.68
CA GLY A 195 24.13 -2.07 16.71
C GLY A 195 22.71 -1.61 16.40
N ALA A 196 21.76 -2.09 17.20
CA ALA A 196 20.34 -1.89 16.97
C ALA A 196 19.92 -0.41 17.03
N LEU A 197 18.94 -0.05 16.19
CA LEU A 197 18.16 1.17 16.31
C LEU A 197 16.88 0.90 17.11
N ASP A 198 16.82 1.46 18.32
CA ASP A 198 15.60 1.48 19.14
C ASP A 198 14.84 2.79 18.91
N HIS A 199 13.74 2.73 18.16
CA HIS A 199 12.93 3.90 17.87
C HIS A 199 11.64 3.90 18.70
N ASN A 200 11.70 4.51 19.89
CA ASN A 200 10.59 4.43 20.84
C ASN A 200 9.52 5.52 20.64
N GLU A 201 9.91 6.73 20.26
CA GLU A 201 9.01 7.89 20.16
C GLU A 201 9.49 8.89 19.09
N GLY A 202 8.53 9.68 18.58
CA GLY A 202 8.79 10.76 17.63
C GLY A 202 9.23 10.25 16.26
N VAL A 203 9.85 11.13 15.48
CA VAL A 203 10.18 10.85 14.07
C VAL A 203 11.69 10.77 13.87
N ILE A 204 12.14 9.81 13.07
CA ILE A 204 13.47 9.84 12.44
C ILE A 204 13.25 10.09 10.95
N VAL A 205 13.87 11.14 10.40
CA VAL A 205 13.91 11.37 8.96
C VAL A 205 15.24 10.83 8.43
N VAL A 206 15.17 9.85 7.56
CA VAL A 206 16.28 9.26 6.81
C VAL A 206 16.48 10.08 5.54
N ALA A 207 17.63 10.73 5.44
CA ALA A 207 17.96 11.63 4.32
C ALA A 207 19.30 11.25 3.65
N HIS A 208 19.76 10.01 3.85
CA HIS A 208 20.94 9.43 3.22
C HIS A 208 20.79 7.90 3.13
N ASP A 209 21.35 7.25 2.11
CA ASP A 209 21.26 5.78 1.89
C ASP A 209 21.71 4.97 3.12
N ASN A 210 22.74 5.46 3.82
CA ASN A 210 23.29 4.86 5.04
C ASN A 210 22.93 5.63 6.33
N ALA A 211 21.84 6.41 6.36
CA ALA A 211 21.51 7.18 7.57
C ALA A 211 21.11 6.29 8.76
N LEU A 212 20.69 5.05 8.53
CA LEU A 212 20.37 4.07 9.59
C LEU A 212 21.55 3.15 9.97
N GLY A 213 22.75 3.42 9.46
CA GLY A 213 23.94 2.64 9.78
C GLY A 213 24.17 1.46 8.82
N ALA A 214 24.91 0.47 9.30
CA ALA A 214 25.05 -0.81 8.60
C ALA A 214 23.73 -1.59 8.72
N ALA A 215 23.34 -2.27 7.64
CA ALA A 215 22.13 -3.10 7.62
C ALA A 215 22.15 -4.10 8.79
N SER A 216 21.36 -3.80 9.81
CA SER A 216 21.35 -4.52 11.07
C SER A 216 20.06 -5.31 11.22
N SER A 217 20.07 -6.27 12.14
CA SER A 217 18.87 -7.02 12.54
C SER A 217 18.34 -6.47 13.85
N GLY A 218 17.02 -6.43 14.02
CA GLY A 218 16.36 -6.07 15.26
C GLY A 218 15.95 -4.60 15.35
N ASN A 219 15.87 -3.89 14.22
CA ASN A 219 15.31 -2.54 14.22
C ASN A 219 13.82 -2.60 14.58
N ASP A 220 13.44 -1.87 15.63
CA ASP A 220 12.08 -1.87 16.19
C ASP A 220 11.52 -0.45 16.22
N ILE A 221 10.39 -0.25 15.54
CA ILE A 221 9.63 1.00 15.56
C ILE A 221 8.46 0.79 16.51
N ALA A 222 8.58 1.38 17.70
CA ALA A 222 7.56 1.29 18.72
C ALA A 222 6.28 2.03 18.34
N SER A 223 5.21 1.76 19.09
CA SER A 223 3.95 2.49 18.91
C SER A 223 4.12 4.00 19.18
N GLY A 224 3.70 4.83 18.23
CA GLY A 224 3.85 6.29 18.29
C GLY A 224 5.15 6.83 17.69
N ALA A 225 6.03 5.97 17.20
CA ALA A 225 7.26 6.34 16.51
C ALA A 225 7.11 6.16 14.99
N ALA A 226 7.77 6.98 14.17
CA ALA A 226 7.64 6.93 12.70
C ALA A 226 8.93 7.23 11.94
N LEU A 227 9.23 6.42 10.92
CA LEU A 227 10.40 6.53 10.07
C LEU A 227 10.02 7.18 8.73
N HIS A 228 10.57 8.36 8.48
CA HIS A 228 10.28 9.13 7.27
C HIS A 228 11.49 9.14 6.34
N PHE A 229 11.26 9.18 5.03
CA PHE A 229 12.30 9.12 3.99
C PHE A 229 12.22 10.36 3.11
N SER A 230 13.37 10.95 2.77
CA SER A 230 13.48 12.14 1.93
C SER A 230 14.78 12.11 1.13
N GLY A 231 14.76 12.68 -0.08
CA GLY A 231 15.94 12.89 -0.92
C GLY A 231 16.12 11.89 -2.06
N GLY A 232 15.23 10.90 -2.22
CA GLY A 232 15.35 9.89 -3.27
C GLY A 232 16.42 8.85 -2.97
N ILE A 233 16.36 8.28 -1.77
CA ILE A 233 17.41 7.42 -1.18
C ILE A 233 17.09 5.93 -1.32
N ASN A 234 18.13 5.09 -1.23
CA ASN A 234 18.01 3.63 -1.19
C ASN A 234 18.57 3.10 0.12
N VAL A 235 17.67 2.69 1.02
CA VAL A 235 18.00 2.21 2.36
C VAL A 235 17.87 0.70 2.40
N ALA A 236 18.87 0.02 2.96
CA ALA A 236 18.87 -1.42 3.13
C ALA A 236 18.97 -1.78 4.62
N GLU A 237 18.05 -2.61 5.09
CA GLU A 237 18.03 -3.19 6.44
C GLU A 237 17.79 -4.69 6.35
N THR A 238 18.21 -5.46 7.36
CA THR A 238 17.93 -6.91 7.35
C THR A 238 16.46 -7.17 7.63
N ASP A 239 15.95 -6.57 8.70
CA ASP A 239 14.56 -6.66 9.12
C ASP A 239 14.09 -5.37 9.80
N LEU A 240 12.76 -5.22 9.89
CA LEU A 240 12.11 -4.13 10.59
C LEU A 240 10.83 -4.65 11.26
N VAL A 241 10.71 -4.44 12.57
CA VAL A 241 9.48 -4.73 13.32
C VAL A 241 8.73 -3.44 13.59
N ILE A 242 7.45 -3.42 13.25
CA ILE A 242 6.57 -2.25 13.38
C ILE A 242 5.48 -2.55 14.41
N ARG A 243 5.40 -1.74 15.48
CA ARG A 243 4.49 -1.97 16.61
C ARG A 243 3.39 -0.91 16.76
N GLY A 244 3.15 -0.08 15.76
CA GLY A 244 2.03 0.85 15.75
C GLY A 244 1.79 1.52 14.41
N ALA A 245 0.80 2.41 14.39
CA ALA A 245 0.39 3.16 13.20
C ALA A 245 1.28 4.37 12.86
N GLY A 246 2.30 4.65 13.68
CA GLY A 246 3.19 5.79 13.51
C GLY A 246 2.75 7.02 14.29
N ASP A 247 3.03 8.19 13.73
CA ASP A 247 2.80 9.52 14.31
C ASP A 247 1.43 10.14 13.95
N GLY A 248 0.54 9.34 13.36
CA GLY A 248 -0.74 9.79 12.79
C GLY A 248 -0.67 10.11 11.29
N THR A 249 0.52 10.07 10.68
CA THR A 249 0.73 10.34 9.26
C THR A 249 1.32 9.15 8.49
N GLY A 250 1.53 8.03 9.19
CA GLY A 250 2.16 6.80 8.71
C GLY A 250 3.34 6.42 9.61
N VAL A 251 3.58 5.12 9.79
CA VAL A 251 4.77 4.62 10.49
C VAL A 251 5.99 4.58 9.56
N LEU A 252 5.75 4.35 8.28
CA LEU A 252 6.72 4.58 7.21
C LEU A 252 6.14 5.64 6.27
N ARG A 253 6.88 6.71 5.99
CA ARG A 253 6.41 7.80 5.13
C ARG A 253 7.47 8.27 4.15
N SER A 254 7.17 8.29 2.87
CA SER A 254 8.00 8.94 1.85
C SER A 254 7.54 10.39 1.67
N LEU A 255 8.41 11.35 1.98
CA LEU A 255 8.09 12.78 1.95
C LEU A 255 8.26 13.39 0.56
N ASP A 256 9.29 12.96 -0.17
CA ASP A 256 9.66 13.48 -1.48
C ASP A 256 10.56 12.50 -2.23
N GLY A 257 10.70 12.68 -3.54
CA GLY A 257 11.58 11.86 -4.37
C GLY A 257 11.15 10.39 -4.47
N SER A 258 12.01 9.55 -5.05
CA SER A 258 11.80 8.11 -5.14
C SER A 258 12.65 7.41 -4.09
N ASN A 259 12.04 7.03 -2.96
CA ASN A 259 12.73 6.34 -1.88
C ASN A 259 12.50 4.84 -1.97
N THR A 260 13.54 4.06 -1.65
CA THR A 260 13.49 2.60 -1.60
C THR A 260 13.88 2.13 -0.20
N LEU A 261 13.10 1.21 0.36
CA LEU A 261 13.44 0.43 1.55
C LEU A 261 13.51 -1.06 1.18
N ASP A 262 14.70 -1.63 1.26
CA ASP A 262 14.92 -3.07 1.16
C ASP A 262 15.08 -3.64 2.57
N ALA A 263 13.97 -4.16 3.12
CA ALA A 263 13.92 -4.73 4.46
C ALA A 263 12.77 -5.73 4.58
N ALA A 264 12.98 -6.84 5.29
CA ALA A 264 11.88 -7.72 5.68
C ALA A 264 11.06 -7.06 6.80
N ILE A 265 9.80 -6.72 6.53
CA ILE A 265 8.94 -5.99 7.46
C ILE A 265 7.98 -6.94 8.16
N THR A 266 7.92 -6.87 9.49
CA THR A 266 6.92 -7.56 10.31
C THR A 266 6.01 -6.56 11.02
N LEU A 267 4.71 -6.65 10.78
CA LEU A 267 3.71 -5.82 11.44
C LEU A 267 3.22 -6.52 12.72
N ALA A 268 3.62 -6.02 13.87
CA ALA A 268 3.13 -6.45 15.18
C ALA A 268 1.90 -5.64 15.66
N ALA A 269 1.54 -4.58 14.94
CA ALA A 269 0.31 -3.82 15.12
C ALA A 269 -0.24 -3.34 13.77
N ALA A 270 -1.49 -2.86 13.76
CA ALA A 270 -2.05 -2.22 12.57
C ALA A 270 -1.20 -1.00 12.19
N SER A 271 -0.86 -0.89 10.91
CA SER A 271 0.16 0.03 10.42
C SER A 271 -0.30 0.78 9.18
N THR A 272 0.17 2.03 9.02
CA THR A 272 -0.08 2.84 7.83
C THR A 272 1.25 3.18 7.15
N ILE A 273 1.35 2.94 5.85
CA ILE A 273 2.48 3.35 5.01
C ILE A 273 1.98 4.46 4.08
N THR A 274 2.72 5.57 4.03
CA THR A 274 2.28 6.77 3.32
C THR A 274 3.30 7.19 2.28
N ALA A 275 2.82 7.57 1.09
CA ALA A 275 3.63 8.27 0.10
C ALA A 275 3.02 9.64 -0.18
N ASP A 276 3.78 10.71 0.01
CA ASP A 276 3.31 12.07 -0.21
C ASP A 276 3.25 12.40 -1.70
N ALA A 277 2.44 13.40 -2.05
CA ALA A 277 2.24 13.84 -3.42
C ALA A 277 3.58 14.09 -4.13
N GLY A 278 3.76 13.45 -5.30
CA GLY A 278 5.00 13.56 -6.08
C GLY A 278 6.15 12.68 -5.61
N SER A 279 5.97 11.88 -4.56
CA SER A 279 6.94 10.88 -4.11
C SER A 279 6.58 9.47 -4.60
N THR A 280 7.59 8.61 -4.69
CA THR A 280 7.42 7.17 -4.88
C THR A 280 8.11 6.44 -3.74
N PHE A 281 7.41 5.50 -3.10
CA PHE A 281 7.97 4.68 -2.04
C PHE A 281 7.98 3.21 -2.43
N SER A 282 9.17 2.65 -2.67
CA SER A 282 9.33 1.25 -3.06
C SER A 282 9.78 0.42 -1.87
N LEU A 283 8.96 -0.55 -1.47
CA LEU A 283 9.27 -1.54 -0.44
C LEU A 283 9.61 -2.87 -1.12
N ILE A 284 10.88 -3.25 -1.07
CA ILE A 284 11.42 -4.40 -1.82
C ILE A 284 11.32 -5.70 -1.04
N GLY A 285 11.56 -5.64 0.28
CA GLY A 285 11.50 -6.82 1.13
C GLY A 285 10.07 -7.26 1.44
N ASN A 286 9.95 -8.51 1.90
CA ASN A 286 8.66 -9.13 2.21
C ASN A 286 7.96 -8.42 3.38
N ILE A 287 6.63 -8.43 3.37
CA ILE A 287 5.79 -7.90 4.45
C ILE A 287 5.02 -9.05 5.11
N THR A 288 5.29 -9.30 6.39
CA THR A 288 4.54 -10.26 7.21
C THR A 288 3.56 -9.52 8.10
N ARG A 289 2.26 -9.76 7.89
CA ARG A 289 1.17 -9.00 8.52
C ARG A 289 0.66 -9.55 9.85
N ALA A 290 1.09 -10.72 10.32
CA ALA A 290 0.76 -11.31 11.64
C ALA A 290 -0.68 -11.09 12.20
N GLY A 291 -1.72 -11.01 11.35
CA GLY A 291 -3.10 -10.71 11.75
C GLY A 291 -3.47 -9.22 11.86
N GLN A 292 -2.67 -8.33 11.28
CA GLN A 292 -2.77 -6.88 11.38
C GLN A 292 -3.18 -6.23 10.05
N ASN A 293 -3.98 -5.17 10.14
CA ASN A 293 -4.33 -4.35 8.98
C ASN A 293 -3.09 -3.59 8.50
N LEU A 294 -2.93 -3.54 7.19
CA LEU A 294 -1.96 -2.66 6.53
C LEU A 294 -2.74 -1.65 5.71
N THR A 295 -2.59 -0.37 6.02
CA THR A 295 -3.17 0.72 5.26
C THR A 295 -2.09 1.38 4.40
N ILE A 296 -2.37 1.58 3.13
CA ILE A 296 -1.56 2.37 2.21
C ILE A 296 -2.29 3.68 1.96
N ASP A 297 -1.63 4.79 2.27
CA ASP A 297 -2.22 6.13 2.26
C ASP A 297 -1.35 7.14 1.49
N GLY A 298 -1.89 8.35 1.32
CA GLY A 298 -1.23 9.47 0.65
C GLY A 298 -1.51 9.56 -0.85
N ASP A 299 -1.13 10.70 -1.42
CA ASP A 299 -1.37 11.07 -2.82
C ASP A 299 -0.20 10.69 -3.75
N GLY A 300 0.88 10.12 -3.19
CA GLY A 300 2.03 9.61 -3.91
C GLY A 300 1.82 8.20 -4.46
N HIS A 301 2.92 7.51 -4.72
CA HIS A 301 2.90 6.13 -5.25
C HIS A 301 3.67 5.18 -4.36
N THR A 302 2.99 4.22 -3.76
CA THR A 302 3.62 3.12 -3.01
C THR A 302 3.74 1.87 -3.90
N ILE A 303 4.91 1.27 -3.94
CA ILE A 303 5.19 0.01 -4.64
C ILE A 303 5.56 -1.04 -3.60
N LEU A 304 4.78 -2.11 -3.51
CA LEU A 304 5.09 -3.29 -2.70
C LEU A 304 5.61 -4.37 -3.65
N ALA A 305 6.93 -4.54 -3.71
CA ALA A 305 7.58 -5.49 -4.61
C ALA A 305 7.88 -6.84 -3.94
N GLY A 306 7.98 -6.86 -2.60
CA GLY A 306 8.09 -8.10 -1.82
C GLY A 306 6.77 -8.85 -1.71
N ASP A 307 6.85 -10.08 -1.22
CA ASP A 307 5.66 -10.89 -0.96
C ASP A 307 4.98 -10.43 0.33
N ILE A 308 3.65 -10.37 0.30
CA ILE A 308 2.81 -10.02 1.44
C ILE A 308 2.20 -11.32 1.98
N ALA A 309 2.52 -11.65 3.23
CA ALA A 309 2.06 -12.86 3.89
C ALA A 309 1.36 -12.54 5.23
N GLY A 310 0.58 -13.50 5.73
CA GLY A 310 -0.04 -13.41 7.05
C GLY A 310 -1.46 -13.98 7.08
N GLY A 311 -1.81 -14.70 8.14
CA GLY A 311 -3.15 -15.25 8.32
C GLY A 311 -4.15 -14.27 8.94
N GLY A 312 -5.41 -14.69 8.98
CA GLY A 312 -6.50 -13.97 9.64
C GLY A 312 -7.26 -12.99 8.75
N ALA A 313 -8.33 -12.42 9.29
CA ALA A 313 -9.26 -11.54 8.58
C ALA A 313 -8.78 -10.08 8.41
N ALA A 314 -7.50 -9.83 8.67
CA ALA A 314 -6.97 -8.48 8.59
C ALA A 314 -6.83 -8.02 7.14
N GLN A 315 -7.15 -6.76 6.87
CA GLN A 315 -7.26 -6.24 5.50
C GLN A 315 -6.01 -5.50 5.03
N LEU A 316 -5.73 -5.60 3.72
CA LEU A 316 -4.92 -4.63 3.01
C LEU A 316 -5.86 -3.52 2.53
N ILE A 317 -5.61 -2.29 2.95
CA ILE A 317 -6.51 -1.16 2.71
C ILE A 317 -5.76 -0.11 1.92
N LYS A 318 -6.36 0.41 0.86
CA LYS A 318 -5.87 1.55 0.09
C LYS A 318 -6.82 2.74 0.26
N THR A 319 -6.27 3.88 0.71
CA THR A 319 -6.98 5.15 0.92
C THR A 319 -6.28 6.29 0.18
N SER A 320 -6.92 7.46 0.14
CA SER A 320 -6.44 8.67 -0.54
C SER A 320 -6.24 8.50 -2.04
N SER A 321 -5.96 9.59 -2.77
CA SER A 321 -6.01 9.60 -4.23
C SER A 321 -4.81 8.95 -4.92
N GLY A 322 -3.75 8.63 -4.17
CA GLY A 322 -2.50 8.09 -4.70
C GLY A 322 -2.59 6.67 -5.25
N ASN A 323 -1.43 6.13 -5.63
CA ASN A 323 -1.31 4.82 -6.25
C ASN A 323 -0.68 3.79 -5.30
N LEU A 324 -1.15 2.55 -5.40
CA LEU A 324 -0.51 1.37 -4.86
C LEU A 324 -0.22 0.40 -6.02
N THR A 325 1.00 -0.11 -6.12
CA THR A 325 1.32 -1.22 -7.02
C THR A 325 1.71 -2.45 -6.21
N LEU A 326 1.00 -3.55 -6.44
CA LEU A 326 1.36 -4.88 -5.95
C LEU A 326 2.20 -5.55 -7.03
N ALA A 327 3.53 -5.55 -6.86
CA ALA A 327 4.52 -6.02 -7.83
C ALA A 327 5.37 -7.15 -7.26
N GLY A 328 6.25 -7.71 -8.09
CA GLY A 328 7.21 -8.74 -7.69
C GLY A 328 6.98 -10.09 -8.35
N THR A 329 7.90 -11.01 -8.05
CA THR A 329 7.99 -12.34 -8.69
C THR A 329 7.45 -13.48 -7.84
N GLY A 330 6.98 -13.21 -6.62
CA GLY A 330 6.31 -14.17 -5.75
C GLY A 330 4.84 -13.80 -5.56
N ALA A 331 4.00 -14.81 -5.31
CA ALA A 331 2.58 -14.60 -5.05
C ALA A 331 2.36 -14.11 -3.61
N ASN A 332 1.38 -13.23 -3.43
CA ASN A 332 0.92 -12.84 -2.11
C ASN A 332 0.08 -13.96 -1.48
N THR A 333 0.15 -14.10 -0.16
CA THR A 333 -0.47 -15.22 0.59
C THR A 333 -1.26 -14.75 1.83
N PHE A 334 -1.55 -13.45 1.93
CA PHE A 334 -2.37 -12.95 3.03
C PHE A 334 -3.82 -13.48 2.94
N ALA A 335 -4.50 -13.68 4.07
CA ALA A 335 -5.84 -14.29 4.04
C ALA A 335 -7.00 -13.28 3.97
N GLY A 336 -6.84 -12.09 4.54
CA GLY A 336 -7.92 -11.10 4.61
C GLY A 336 -8.07 -10.26 3.33
N ASP A 337 -9.12 -9.45 3.31
CA ASP A 337 -9.59 -8.75 2.11
C ASP A 337 -8.64 -7.66 1.62
N LEU A 338 -8.80 -7.30 0.34
CA LEU A 338 -8.29 -6.06 -0.23
C LEU A 338 -9.43 -5.04 -0.32
N SER A 339 -9.30 -3.93 0.40
CA SER A 339 -10.26 -2.82 0.35
C SER A 339 -9.63 -1.62 -0.34
N VAL A 340 -10.12 -1.28 -1.53
CA VAL A 340 -9.69 -0.10 -2.31
C VAL A 340 -10.72 1.00 -2.10
N ASN A 341 -10.53 1.84 -1.09
CA ASN A 341 -11.49 2.88 -0.76
C ASN A 341 -11.31 4.13 -1.65
N ASP A 342 -10.07 4.44 -2.06
CA ASP A 342 -9.79 5.57 -2.97
C ASP A 342 -8.43 5.39 -3.69
N GLY A 343 -8.23 6.13 -4.77
CA GLY A 343 -7.05 6.07 -5.62
C GLY A 343 -6.98 4.79 -6.46
N THR A 344 -5.77 4.40 -6.88
CA THR A 344 -5.59 3.25 -7.78
C THR A 344 -4.72 2.16 -7.17
N VAL A 345 -5.18 0.90 -7.25
CA VAL A 345 -4.37 -0.29 -7.03
C VAL A 345 -4.05 -0.95 -8.37
N PHE A 346 -2.77 -1.15 -8.64
CA PHE A 346 -2.27 -1.90 -9.80
C PHE A 346 -1.89 -3.32 -9.41
N LEU A 347 -2.47 -4.32 -10.07
CA LEU A 347 -2.12 -5.73 -9.94
C LEU A 347 -1.03 -6.07 -10.97
N ALA A 348 0.23 -6.08 -10.52
CA ALA A 348 1.42 -6.09 -11.37
C ALA A 348 2.46 -7.14 -10.95
N LYS A 349 2.03 -8.25 -10.33
CA LYS A 349 2.89 -9.41 -10.18
C LYS A 349 3.22 -9.98 -11.56
N THR A 350 4.25 -10.82 -11.64
CA THR A 350 4.47 -11.63 -12.85
C THR A 350 3.18 -12.38 -13.20
N ALA A 351 2.82 -12.42 -14.50
CA ALA A 351 1.62 -13.10 -14.95
C ALA A 351 1.55 -14.55 -14.45
N GLY A 352 0.38 -15.00 -13.98
CA GLY A 352 0.22 -16.30 -13.33
C GLY A 352 0.41 -16.32 -11.82
N LEU A 353 0.71 -15.17 -11.20
CA LEU A 353 0.89 -15.08 -9.75
C LEU A 353 -0.15 -14.18 -9.12
N ASN A 354 -0.67 -14.62 -7.98
CA ASN A 354 -1.67 -13.87 -7.23
C ASN A 354 -1.06 -12.59 -6.65
N ALA A 355 -1.53 -11.44 -7.12
CA ALA A 355 -1.26 -10.13 -6.55
C ALA A 355 -2.09 -9.88 -5.29
N THR A 356 -3.23 -10.53 -5.12
CA THR A 356 -3.95 -10.58 -3.85
C THR A 356 -3.73 -11.90 -3.15
N GLY A 357 -4.15 -11.95 -1.89
CA GLY A 357 -4.26 -13.18 -1.15
C GLY A 357 -5.65 -13.83 -1.27
N GLY A 358 -6.03 -14.69 -0.33
CA GLY A 358 -7.25 -15.51 -0.41
C GLY A 358 -8.56 -14.84 0.03
N GLY A 359 -8.55 -13.55 0.36
CA GLY A 359 -9.73 -12.79 0.77
C GLY A 359 -10.49 -12.20 -0.41
N ASP A 360 -11.61 -11.56 -0.10
CA ASP A 360 -12.44 -10.88 -1.09
C ASP A 360 -11.88 -9.48 -1.41
N ILE A 361 -12.43 -8.86 -2.45
CA ILE A 361 -12.02 -7.53 -2.91
C ILE A 361 -13.20 -6.59 -2.89
N PHE A 362 -13.00 -5.41 -2.28
CA PHE A 362 -13.94 -4.31 -2.31
C PHE A 362 -13.31 -3.14 -3.07
N VAL A 363 -13.94 -2.70 -4.15
CA VAL A 363 -13.49 -1.55 -4.95
C VAL A 363 -14.50 -0.42 -4.77
N GLY A 364 -14.05 0.67 -4.17
CA GLY A 364 -14.88 1.78 -3.67
C GLY A 364 -15.48 1.49 -2.31
N ASP A 365 -15.88 2.54 -1.59
CA ASP A 365 -16.60 2.46 -0.31
C ASP A 365 -18.02 3.06 -0.39
N GLY A 366 -18.45 3.44 -1.59
CA GLY A 366 -19.70 4.14 -1.87
C GLY A 366 -19.61 5.66 -1.67
N VAL A 367 -18.43 6.21 -1.38
CA VAL A 367 -18.21 7.62 -1.10
C VAL A 367 -17.17 8.20 -2.04
N GLY A 368 -17.58 9.20 -2.82
CA GLY A 368 -16.65 9.90 -3.72
C GLY A 368 -17.25 10.12 -5.09
N ALA A 369 -16.39 10.51 -6.03
CA ALA A 369 -16.76 10.58 -7.44
C ALA A 369 -16.79 9.16 -8.04
N GLY A 370 -17.56 8.97 -9.12
CA GLY A 370 -17.49 7.72 -9.87
C GLY A 370 -16.05 7.43 -10.31
N ALA A 371 -15.59 6.19 -10.07
CA ALA A 371 -14.23 5.73 -10.33
C ALA A 371 -13.12 6.50 -9.57
N SER A 372 -13.39 7.00 -8.36
CA SER A 372 -12.32 7.47 -7.45
C SER A 372 -11.47 6.30 -6.95
N ALA A 373 -12.09 5.15 -6.68
CA ALA A 373 -11.41 3.90 -6.36
C ALA A 373 -11.24 3.03 -7.60
N ASN A 374 -10.01 2.61 -7.91
CA ASN A 374 -9.69 1.85 -9.11
C ASN A 374 -8.86 0.61 -8.77
N LEU A 375 -9.28 -0.55 -9.29
CA LEU A 375 -8.48 -1.76 -9.34
C LEU A 375 -8.11 -2.06 -10.80
N VAL A 376 -6.82 -2.04 -11.11
CA VAL A 376 -6.32 -2.06 -12.50
C VAL A 376 -5.34 -3.21 -12.69
N TYR A 377 -5.62 -4.04 -13.68
CA TYR A 377 -4.73 -5.13 -14.09
C TYR A 377 -3.53 -4.62 -14.89
N GLN A 378 -2.35 -5.17 -14.60
CA GLN A 378 -1.10 -4.97 -15.35
C GLN A 378 -0.50 -6.30 -15.84
N ALA A 379 -1.11 -7.44 -15.49
CA ALA A 379 -0.78 -8.78 -15.94
C ALA A 379 -2.03 -9.68 -15.87
N SER A 380 -2.04 -10.80 -16.59
CA SER A 380 -3.11 -11.81 -16.47
C SER A 380 -2.95 -12.64 -15.20
N THR A 381 -4.06 -13.26 -14.77
CA THR A 381 -4.12 -14.26 -13.69
C THR A 381 -3.47 -13.74 -12.41
N GLN A 382 -4.06 -12.66 -11.87
CA GLN A 382 -3.55 -11.94 -10.70
C GLN A 382 -4.36 -12.20 -9.45
N LEU A 383 -5.50 -12.88 -9.55
CA LEU A 383 -6.37 -13.20 -8.43
C LEU A 383 -6.51 -14.72 -8.26
N PRO A 384 -6.73 -15.20 -7.03
CA PRO A 384 -7.24 -16.55 -6.82
C PRO A 384 -8.65 -16.73 -7.39
N ASP A 385 -8.92 -17.90 -7.98
CA ASP A 385 -10.24 -18.26 -8.54
C ASP A 385 -11.40 -18.16 -7.53
N ALA A 386 -11.12 -18.30 -6.22
CA ALA A 386 -12.11 -18.22 -5.16
C ALA A 386 -12.51 -16.78 -4.78
N THR A 387 -11.80 -15.76 -5.29
CA THR A 387 -12.04 -14.36 -4.91
C THR A 387 -13.38 -13.87 -5.41
N ALA A 388 -14.20 -13.26 -4.53
CA ALA A 388 -15.33 -12.45 -4.93
C ALA A 388 -14.93 -10.96 -4.99
N ILE A 389 -15.45 -10.24 -5.98
CA ILE A 389 -15.22 -8.79 -6.13
C ILE A 389 -16.53 -8.03 -5.98
N THR A 390 -16.56 -7.08 -5.05
CA THR A 390 -17.63 -6.09 -4.93
C THR A 390 -17.16 -4.76 -5.49
N ILE A 391 -17.83 -4.26 -6.53
CA ILE A 391 -17.55 -2.95 -7.14
C ILE A 391 -18.64 -1.97 -6.69
N ASN A 392 -18.32 -1.12 -5.72
CA ASN A 392 -19.23 -0.09 -5.21
C ASN A 392 -19.38 1.07 -6.21
N SER A 393 -20.33 1.97 -5.98
CA SER A 393 -20.76 3.00 -6.95
C SER A 393 -19.67 3.98 -7.39
N ASP A 394 -18.66 4.17 -6.56
CA ASP A 394 -17.45 4.98 -6.78
C ASP A 394 -16.25 4.15 -7.27
N GLY A 395 -16.42 2.83 -7.36
CA GLY A 395 -15.40 1.87 -7.76
C GLY A 395 -15.34 1.57 -9.27
N ARG A 396 -14.14 1.23 -9.75
CA ARG A 396 -13.89 0.72 -11.11
C ARG A 396 -12.93 -0.46 -11.09
N LEU A 397 -13.32 -1.57 -11.70
CA LEU A 397 -12.44 -2.69 -12.03
C LEU A 397 -12.03 -2.59 -13.52
N ALA A 398 -10.73 -2.58 -13.83
CA ALA A 398 -10.25 -2.39 -15.20
C ALA A 398 -9.25 -3.47 -15.65
N LEU A 399 -9.60 -4.22 -16.70
CA LEU A 399 -8.81 -5.35 -17.23
C LEU A 399 -7.87 -4.97 -18.38
N GLY A 400 -8.21 -3.96 -19.18
CA GLY A 400 -7.40 -3.58 -20.34
C GLY A 400 -7.31 -4.68 -21.42
N THR A 401 -6.21 -5.42 -21.45
CA THR A 401 -5.98 -6.57 -22.35
C THR A 401 -5.74 -7.87 -21.59
N PHE A 402 -5.89 -7.85 -20.27
CA PHE A 402 -5.55 -8.96 -19.39
C PHE A 402 -6.76 -9.85 -19.13
N THR A 403 -6.46 -11.07 -18.68
CA THR A 403 -7.45 -12.11 -18.46
C THR A 403 -7.39 -12.57 -17.00
N ASP A 404 -8.53 -12.78 -16.36
CA ASP A 404 -8.58 -13.38 -15.03
C ASP A 404 -9.87 -14.16 -14.78
N ALA A 405 -9.86 -14.99 -13.74
CA ALA A 405 -11.00 -15.79 -13.30
C ALA A 405 -11.31 -15.50 -11.82
N VAL A 406 -12.59 -15.35 -11.50
CA VAL A 406 -13.05 -15.01 -10.15
C VAL A 406 -14.28 -15.83 -9.79
N SER A 407 -14.57 -15.93 -8.49
CA SER A 407 -15.73 -16.65 -8.00
C SER A 407 -17.00 -15.92 -8.38
N ALA A 408 -17.07 -14.63 -8.07
CA ALA A 408 -18.23 -13.80 -8.39
C ALA A 408 -17.87 -12.30 -8.50
N ILE A 409 -18.72 -11.56 -9.19
CA ILE A 409 -18.76 -10.09 -9.13
C ILE A 409 -20.09 -9.60 -8.56
N SER A 410 -20.06 -8.50 -7.82
CA SER A 410 -21.28 -7.82 -7.38
C SER A 410 -21.13 -6.30 -7.33
N GLY A 411 -22.25 -5.60 -7.15
CA GLY A 411 -22.25 -4.16 -6.86
C GLY A 411 -22.81 -3.30 -7.98
N THR A 412 -22.52 -2.00 -7.91
CA THR A 412 -23.13 -0.93 -8.72
C THR A 412 -22.12 -0.04 -9.46
N GLY A 413 -20.82 -0.32 -9.34
CA GLY A 413 -19.76 0.45 -9.97
C GLY A 413 -19.52 0.12 -11.45
N LEU A 414 -18.31 0.44 -11.92
CA LEU A 414 -17.91 0.25 -13.31
C LEU A 414 -17.02 -0.99 -13.49
N LEU A 415 -17.44 -1.92 -14.33
CA LEU A 415 -16.59 -2.98 -14.88
C LEU A 415 -16.09 -2.55 -16.27
N ASP A 416 -14.78 -2.30 -16.39
CA ASP A 416 -14.13 -1.96 -17.64
C ASP A 416 -13.33 -3.16 -18.18
N LEU A 417 -13.89 -3.85 -19.17
CA LEU A 417 -13.28 -5.01 -19.81
C LEU A 417 -12.18 -4.63 -20.81
N GLY A 418 -11.94 -3.33 -21.05
CA GLY A 418 -10.92 -2.84 -21.96
C GLY A 418 -11.15 -3.27 -23.41
N THR A 419 -10.07 -3.42 -24.19
CA THR A 419 -10.16 -3.71 -25.63
C THR A 419 -10.30 -5.20 -25.92
N THR A 420 -9.59 -6.03 -25.16
CA THR A 420 -9.55 -7.49 -25.32
C THR A 420 -9.42 -8.21 -23.98
N GLY A 421 -9.70 -7.51 -22.87
CA GLY A 421 -9.66 -8.12 -21.55
C GLY A 421 -10.76 -9.17 -21.42
N GLU A 422 -10.54 -10.14 -20.54
CA GLU A 422 -11.46 -11.25 -20.29
C GLU A 422 -11.62 -11.49 -18.81
N LEU A 423 -12.86 -11.42 -18.32
CA LEU A 423 -13.19 -11.81 -16.95
C LEU A 423 -14.08 -13.04 -16.98
N SER A 424 -13.62 -14.12 -16.37
CA SER A 424 -14.39 -15.36 -16.22
C SER A 424 -15.00 -15.44 -14.82
N LEU A 425 -16.32 -15.59 -14.74
CA LEU A 425 -17.10 -15.64 -13.51
C LEU A 425 -17.44 -17.08 -13.14
N GLY A 426 -17.59 -17.35 -11.84
CA GLY A 426 -18.00 -18.66 -11.35
C GLY A 426 -16.86 -19.67 -11.27
N ALA A 427 -15.61 -19.24 -11.26
CA ALA A 427 -14.45 -20.14 -11.24
C ALA A 427 -14.46 -21.10 -10.03
N ASP A 428 -15.02 -20.66 -8.89
CA ASP A 428 -15.30 -21.49 -7.71
C ASP A 428 -16.80 -21.63 -7.40
N GLY A 429 -17.65 -21.52 -8.44
CA GLY A 429 -19.10 -21.69 -8.33
C GLY A 429 -19.86 -20.55 -7.64
N GLY A 430 -19.29 -19.35 -7.62
CA GLY A 430 -19.93 -18.17 -7.06
C GLY A 430 -21.09 -17.63 -7.90
N ASP A 431 -22.04 -16.99 -7.21
CA ASP A 431 -23.19 -16.32 -7.79
C ASP A 431 -22.93 -14.81 -7.91
N SER A 432 -22.88 -14.30 -9.14
CA SER A 432 -22.69 -12.88 -9.39
C SER A 432 -24.02 -12.12 -9.37
N LEU A 433 -24.04 -10.95 -8.73
CA LEU A 433 -25.20 -10.04 -8.70
C LEU A 433 -24.72 -8.62 -9.03
N PHE A 434 -24.83 -8.25 -10.31
CA PHE A 434 -24.29 -6.99 -10.80
C PHE A 434 -25.39 -6.04 -11.26
N SER A 435 -25.37 -4.83 -10.73
CA SER A 435 -26.31 -3.73 -11.03
C SER A 435 -25.56 -2.44 -11.42
N GLY A 436 -24.31 -2.60 -11.86
CA GLY A 436 -23.44 -1.50 -12.26
C GLY A 436 -23.48 -1.24 -13.76
N SER A 437 -22.36 -0.73 -14.28
CA SER A 437 -22.17 -0.54 -15.73
C SER A 437 -20.99 -1.36 -16.22
N ILE A 438 -21.06 -1.82 -17.48
CA ILE A 438 -19.97 -2.52 -18.16
C ILE A 438 -19.53 -1.67 -19.35
N THR A 439 -18.23 -1.54 -19.56
CA THR A 439 -17.66 -0.87 -20.73
C THR A 439 -16.52 -1.69 -21.33
N GLY A 440 -16.09 -1.28 -22.52
CA GLY A 440 -15.08 -1.98 -23.30
C GLY A 440 -15.65 -3.00 -24.30
N ALA A 441 -14.76 -3.52 -25.15
CA ALA A 441 -15.05 -4.53 -26.16
C ALA A 441 -14.57 -5.93 -25.73
N GLY A 442 -14.05 -6.07 -24.50
CA GLY A 442 -13.59 -7.34 -23.94
C GLY A 442 -14.70 -8.38 -23.72
N ASN A 443 -14.31 -9.54 -23.20
CA ASN A 443 -15.18 -10.69 -22.95
C ASN A 443 -15.56 -10.77 -21.46
N LEU A 444 -16.83 -11.04 -21.20
CA LEU A 444 -17.30 -11.54 -19.91
C LEU A 444 -17.72 -12.99 -20.13
N GLU A 445 -17.20 -13.92 -19.34
CA GLU A 445 -17.55 -15.33 -19.41
C GLU A 445 -18.26 -15.76 -18.12
N VAL A 446 -19.30 -16.57 -18.24
CA VAL A 446 -19.96 -17.25 -17.11
C VAL A 446 -19.68 -18.74 -17.22
N SER A 447 -18.85 -19.25 -16.32
CA SER A 447 -18.39 -20.65 -16.34
C SER A 447 -19.52 -21.63 -16.02
N SER A 448 -19.26 -22.92 -16.27
CA SER A 448 -20.23 -24.01 -16.03
C SER A 448 -20.76 -24.14 -14.60
N THR A 449 -20.05 -23.58 -13.63
CA THR A 449 -20.41 -23.61 -12.20
C THR A 449 -20.98 -22.28 -11.71
N GLY A 450 -20.87 -21.21 -12.50
CA GLY A 450 -21.26 -19.86 -12.13
C GLY A 450 -22.67 -19.47 -12.51
N SER A 451 -23.14 -18.41 -11.86
CA SER A 451 -24.31 -17.66 -12.30
C SER A 451 -24.04 -16.15 -12.36
N LEU A 452 -24.74 -15.47 -13.27
CA LEU A 452 -24.77 -14.02 -13.37
C LEU A 452 -26.22 -13.55 -13.30
N THR A 453 -26.56 -12.77 -12.27
CA THR A 453 -27.83 -12.07 -12.15
C THR A 453 -27.61 -10.59 -12.42
N LEU A 454 -28.36 -10.05 -13.38
CA LEU A 454 -28.43 -8.62 -13.64
C LEU A 454 -29.47 -8.00 -12.71
N GLY A 455 -29.11 -6.92 -12.02
CA GLY A 455 -30.04 -6.12 -11.21
C GLY A 455 -30.36 -4.75 -11.81
N SER A 456 -29.84 -4.47 -13.00
CA SER A 456 -30.11 -3.27 -13.78
C SER A 456 -29.87 -3.56 -15.26
N ASP A 457 -30.32 -2.64 -16.12
CA ASP A 457 -30.01 -2.68 -17.55
C ASP A 457 -28.49 -2.63 -17.78
N ILE A 458 -27.98 -3.49 -18.66
CA ILE A 458 -26.58 -3.58 -19.05
C ILE A 458 -26.47 -3.48 -20.57
N SER A 459 -25.60 -2.58 -21.04
CA SER A 459 -25.26 -2.46 -22.45
C SER A 459 -23.75 -2.30 -22.59
N TYR A 460 -23.09 -3.21 -23.32
CA TYR A 460 -21.67 -3.06 -23.65
C TYR A 460 -21.32 -3.68 -25.00
N THR A 461 -20.25 -3.18 -25.61
CA THR A 461 -19.85 -3.51 -26.98
C THR A 461 -19.03 -4.79 -27.12
N GLY A 462 -18.93 -5.58 -26.04
CA GLY A 462 -18.12 -6.79 -25.97
C GLY A 462 -18.91 -8.07 -26.21
N SER A 463 -18.27 -9.17 -25.85
CA SER A 463 -18.86 -10.52 -25.88
C SER A 463 -19.31 -10.92 -24.48
N LEU A 464 -20.49 -11.54 -24.39
CA LEU A 464 -20.89 -12.34 -23.25
C LEU A 464 -20.83 -13.82 -23.67
N THR A 465 -19.98 -14.59 -23.00
CA THR A 465 -19.83 -16.02 -23.22
C THR A 465 -20.50 -16.78 -22.09
N LEU A 466 -21.39 -17.72 -22.40
CA LEU A 466 -21.93 -18.67 -21.44
C LEU A 466 -21.29 -20.04 -21.69
N ASP A 467 -20.37 -20.43 -20.81
CA ASP A 467 -19.65 -21.70 -20.87
C ASP A 467 -20.28 -22.76 -19.96
N GLY A 468 -21.59 -22.93 -20.12
CA GLY A 468 -22.39 -23.84 -19.29
C GLY A 468 -23.06 -23.17 -18.08
N GLY A 469 -22.72 -21.91 -17.79
CA GLY A 469 -23.31 -21.15 -16.68
C GLY A 469 -24.74 -20.67 -16.92
N SER A 470 -25.29 -20.00 -15.91
CA SER A 470 -26.64 -19.41 -15.94
C SER A 470 -26.61 -17.89 -15.92
N LEU A 471 -27.47 -17.26 -16.73
CA LEU A 471 -27.74 -15.82 -16.71
C LEU A 471 -29.19 -15.56 -16.27
N THR A 472 -29.41 -14.65 -15.34
CA THR A 472 -30.75 -14.21 -14.90
C THR A 472 -30.91 -12.71 -15.17
N LEU A 473 -31.98 -12.32 -15.87
CA LEU A 473 -32.18 -10.92 -16.30
C LEU A 473 -32.94 -10.04 -15.28
N SER A 474 -33.75 -10.61 -14.38
CA SER A 474 -34.44 -9.91 -13.28
C SER A 474 -35.12 -8.59 -13.69
N ASP A 475 -35.99 -8.61 -14.71
CA ASP A 475 -36.66 -7.41 -15.25
C ASP A 475 -35.71 -6.36 -15.89
N SER A 476 -34.52 -6.79 -16.32
CA SER A 476 -33.52 -5.93 -16.96
C SER A 476 -33.39 -6.17 -18.46
N GLU A 477 -32.85 -5.18 -19.15
CA GLU A 477 -32.38 -5.29 -20.52
C GLU A 477 -30.88 -5.63 -20.57
N LEU A 478 -30.51 -6.64 -21.37
CA LEU A 478 -29.12 -6.91 -21.73
C LEU A 478 -28.89 -6.65 -23.21
N THR A 479 -27.94 -5.77 -23.54
CA THR A 479 -27.47 -5.52 -24.91
C THR A 479 -25.98 -5.85 -25.05
N VAL A 480 -25.64 -6.75 -25.97
CA VAL A 480 -24.26 -7.19 -26.25
C VAL A 480 -23.96 -7.27 -27.75
N THR A 481 -22.69 -7.13 -28.11
CA THR A 481 -22.26 -7.37 -29.50
C THR A 481 -22.36 -8.86 -29.82
N ASN A 482 -21.74 -9.71 -29.00
CA ASN A 482 -21.79 -11.16 -29.20
C ASN A 482 -22.37 -11.84 -27.97
N LEU A 483 -23.37 -12.68 -28.17
CA LEU A 483 -23.76 -13.70 -27.21
C LEU A 483 -23.22 -15.04 -27.73
N VAL A 484 -22.26 -15.61 -27.01
CA VAL A 484 -21.57 -16.84 -27.40
C VAL A 484 -21.92 -17.95 -26.42
N ILE A 485 -22.39 -19.08 -26.92
CA ILE A 485 -22.75 -20.24 -26.10
C ILE A 485 -21.74 -21.35 -26.41
N THR A 486 -20.86 -21.64 -25.46
CA THR A 486 -19.79 -22.64 -25.57
C THR A 486 -20.09 -23.91 -24.79
N GLY A 487 -20.87 -23.81 -23.72
CA GLY A 487 -21.38 -24.92 -22.92
C GLY A 487 -22.90 -24.90 -22.80
N ASN A 488 -23.48 -25.98 -22.27
CA ASN A 488 -24.93 -26.09 -22.10
C ASN A 488 -25.42 -25.11 -21.03
N SER A 489 -26.03 -24.01 -21.45
CA SER A 489 -26.29 -22.85 -20.59
C SER A 489 -27.78 -22.58 -20.38
N VAL A 490 -28.05 -21.75 -19.38
CA VAL A 490 -29.40 -21.31 -19.02
C VAL A 490 -29.49 -19.80 -19.10
N ILE A 491 -30.58 -19.28 -19.66
CA ILE A 491 -31.00 -17.89 -19.47
C ILE A 491 -32.37 -17.89 -18.84
N ASP A 492 -32.49 -17.26 -17.68
CA ASP A 492 -33.73 -17.06 -16.95
C ASP A 492 -34.24 -15.63 -17.13
N PHE A 493 -35.41 -15.49 -17.75
CA PHE A 493 -36.09 -14.20 -17.95
C PHE A 493 -36.87 -13.74 -16.71
N SER A 494 -36.78 -14.48 -15.59
CA SER A 494 -37.31 -14.15 -14.25
C SER A 494 -38.83 -13.97 -14.13
N GLY A 495 -39.59 -14.14 -15.23
CA GLY A 495 -41.05 -14.12 -15.25
C GLY A 495 -41.70 -12.73 -15.30
N GLY A 496 -40.92 -11.66 -15.52
CA GLY A 496 -41.44 -10.30 -15.68
C GLY A 496 -41.24 -9.72 -17.09
N SER A 497 -40.59 -8.56 -17.24
CA SER A 497 -40.40 -7.87 -18.53
C SER A 497 -38.92 -7.72 -18.86
N SER A 498 -38.27 -8.81 -19.26
CA SER A 498 -36.85 -8.82 -19.57
C SER A 498 -36.58 -8.79 -21.07
N SER A 499 -35.51 -8.12 -21.49
CA SER A 499 -35.13 -8.06 -22.90
C SER A 499 -33.65 -8.40 -23.11
N LEU A 500 -33.37 -9.15 -24.17
CA LEU A 500 -32.02 -9.56 -24.56
C LEU A 500 -31.79 -9.20 -26.01
N PHE A 501 -30.77 -8.38 -26.28
CA PHE A 501 -30.36 -7.96 -27.61
C PHE A 501 -28.91 -8.37 -27.86
N ALA A 502 -28.71 -9.31 -28.79
CA ALA A 502 -27.39 -9.67 -29.29
C ALA A 502 -27.24 -9.22 -30.75
N THR A 503 -26.13 -8.57 -31.09
CA THR A 503 -25.84 -8.33 -32.52
C THR A 503 -25.55 -9.66 -33.23
N ASN A 504 -24.73 -10.51 -32.62
CA ASN A 504 -24.42 -11.85 -33.09
C ASN A 504 -24.74 -12.89 -32.01
N LEU A 505 -25.48 -13.93 -32.38
CA LEU A 505 -25.69 -15.14 -31.58
C LEU A 505 -24.90 -16.30 -32.19
N ILE A 506 -24.01 -16.89 -31.39
CA ILE A 506 -23.03 -17.89 -31.84
C ILE A 506 -23.08 -19.10 -30.91
N PHE A 507 -23.20 -20.29 -31.49
CA PHE A 507 -23.03 -21.56 -30.78
C PHE A 507 -21.69 -22.18 -31.19
N ALA A 508 -20.91 -22.64 -30.21
CA ALA A 508 -19.57 -23.20 -30.48
C ALA A 508 -19.60 -24.47 -31.34
N ASN A 509 -20.64 -25.30 -31.17
CA ASN A 509 -20.86 -26.51 -31.96
C ASN A 509 -22.32 -26.95 -31.87
N THR A 510 -22.70 -28.01 -32.61
CA THR A 510 -24.09 -28.51 -32.72
C THR A 510 -24.59 -29.28 -31.50
N SER A 511 -23.74 -29.60 -30.54
CA SER A 511 -24.11 -30.33 -29.30
C SER A 511 -24.45 -29.42 -28.13
N VAL A 512 -24.08 -28.15 -28.23
CA VAL A 512 -24.32 -27.13 -27.21
C VAL A 512 -25.77 -26.66 -27.28
N THR A 513 -26.42 -26.54 -26.13
CA THR A 513 -27.81 -26.08 -26.02
C THR A 513 -27.94 -24.87 -25.10
N LEU A 514 -29.00 -24.10 -25.32
CA LEU A 514 -29.40 -22.97 -24.51
C LEU A 514 -30.84 -23.19 -24.03
N THR A 515 -31.03 -23.23 -22.71
CA THR A 515 -32.35 -23.37 -22.10
C THR A 515 -32.86 -22.02 -21.64
N ILE A 516 -34.07 -21.65 -22.06
CA ILE A 516 -34.74 -20.42 -21.64
C ILE A 516 -35.79 -20.74 -20.58
N LEU A 517 -35.66 -20.13 -19.40
CA LEU A 517 -36.58 -20.28 -18.28
C LEU A 517 -37.46 -19.03 -18.11
N ASN A 518 -38.63 -19.24 -17.47
CA ASN A 518 -39.59 -18.21 -17.08
C ASN A 518 -39.97 -17.21 -18.18
N TRP A 519 -40.13 -17.69 -19.40
CA TRP A 519 -40.49 -16.89 -20.56
C TRP A 519 -41.97 -16.46 -20.57
N ALA A 520 -42.23 -15.17 -20.67
CA ALA A 520 -43.53 -14.54 -20.80
C ALA A 520 -43.73 -13.97 -22.22
N LEU A 521 -44.52 -14.66 -23.06
CA LEU A 521 -44.75 -14.35 -24.48
C LEU A 521 -45.14 -12.89 -24.80
N ALA A 522 -45.76 -12.18 -23.87
CA ALA A 522 -46.27 -10.82 -24.09
C ALA A 522 -45.27 -9.72 -23.70
N THR A 523 -44.30 -10.02 -22.84
CA THR A 523 -43.46 -9.04 -22.17
C THR A 523 -41.96 -9.28 -22.38
N ASP A 524 -41.56 -10.53 -22.63
CA ASP A 524 -40.17 -10.87 -22.85
C ASP A 524 -39.76 -10.81 -24.32
N TYR A 525 -38.51 -10.42 -24.53
CA TYR A 525 -37.92 -10.31 -25.86
C TYR A 525 -36.51 -10.85 -25.92
N PHE A 526 -36.22 -11.67 -26.94
CA PHE A 526 -34.88 -12.11 -27.29
C PHE A 526 -34.65 -11.82 -28.77
N PHE A 527 -33.69 -10.94 -29.06
CA PHE A 527 -33.32 -10.50 -30.40
C PHE A 527 -31.89 -10.93 -30.73
N ALA A 528 -31.70 -11.41 -31.96
CA ALA A 528 -30.38 -11.67 -32.53
C ALA A 528 -30.31 -11.12 -33.96
N GLY A 529 -29.55 -10.05 -34.19
CA GLY A 529 -29.43 -9.45 -35.54
C GLY A 529 -28.82 -10.41 -36.57
N ASN A 530 -27.88 -11.22 -36.11
CA ASN A 530 -27.27 -12.30 -36.85
C ASN A 530 -27.18 -13.57 -35.98
N TRP A 531 -27.94 -14.61 -36.34
CA TRP A 531 -27.81 -15.93 -35.73
C TRP A 531 -27.02 -16.85 -36.67
N ALA A 532 -25.77 -17.13 -36.30
CA ALA A 532 -24.82 -17.83 -37.17
C ALA A 532 -25.34 -19.22 -37.58
N GLY A 533 -25.54 -19.42 -38.88
CA GLY A 533 -26.04 -20.67 -39.46
C GLY A 533 -27.57 -20.83 -39.43
N ALA A 534 -28.31 -19.90 -38.83
CA ALA A 534 -29.77 -19.95 -38.81
C ALA A 534 -30.39 -19.44 -40.13
N ILE A 535 -31.56 -19.99 -40.45
CA ILE A 535 -32.38 -19.55 -41.57
C ILE A 535 -33.51 -18.69 -40.98
N ARG A 536 -33.66 -17.46 -41.46
CA ARG A 536 -34.80 -16.60 -41.07
C ARG A 536 -36.10 -17.20 -41.58
N GLY A 537 -37.13 -17.20 -40.74
CA GLY A 537 -38.46 -17.68 -41.08
C GLY A 537 -38.96 -18.72 -40.08
N LEU A 538 -40.20 -18.55 -39.61
CA LEU A 538 -40.83 -19.47 -38.66
C LEU A 538 -40.97 -20.89 -39.25
N ASP A 539 -41.02 -21.05 -40.57
CA ASP A 539 -41.16 -22.36 -41.23
C ASP A 539 -39.88 -23.22 -41.19
N ALA A 540 -38.73 -22.67 -40.76
CA ALA A 540 -37.44 -23.38 -40.68
C ALA A 540 -37.20 -24.11 -39.32
N GLN A 541 -38.27 -24.27 -38.53
CA GLN A 541 -38.29 -24.92 -37.21
C GLN A 541 -37.65 -26.33 -37.17
N GLY A 542 -37.07 -26.67 -36.02
CA GLY A 542 -36.50 -28.00 -35.76
C GLY A 542 -35.19 -28.33 -36.47
N GLN A 543 -34.59 -27.39 -37.19
CA GLN A 543 -33.26 -27.52 -37.79
C GLN A 543 -32.19 -26.87 -36.91
N LEU A 544 -30.93 -27.32 -37.06
CA LEU A 544 -29.79 -26.61 -36.48
C LEU A 544 -29.61 -25.24 -37.16
N PRO A 545 -29.22 -24.19 -36.42
CA PRO A 545 -29.01 -24.10 -34.97
C PRO A 545 -30.29 -23.80 -34.17
N MET A 546 -31.46 -23.65 -34.80
CA MET A 546 -32.71 -23.25 -34.11
C MET A 546 -33.14 -24.21 -33.01
N ASN A 547 -32.93 -25.52 -33.21
CA ASN A 547 -33.20 -26.56 -32.21
C ASN A 547 -32.14 -26.64 -31.09
N GLN A 548 -31.15 -25.74 -31.06
CA GLN A 548 -30.22 -25.62 -29.93
C GLN A 548 -30.80 -24.77 -28.80
N ILE A 549 -31.87 -24.00 -29.06
CA ILE A 549 -32.56 -23.20 -28.05
C ILE A 549 -33.87 -23.88 -27.67
N THR A 550 -34.11 -24.07 -26.37
CA THR A 550 -35.36 -24.66 -25.85
C THR A 550 -35.98 -23.75 -24.80
N PHE A 551 -37.24 -23.36 -25.00
CA PHE A 551 -38.02 -22.62 -24.01
C PHE A 551 -38.74 -23.60 -23.06
N SER A 552 -38.70 -23.34 -21.75
CA SER A 552 -39.37 -24.19 -20.76
C SER A 552 -40.88 -24.28 -21.02
N GLY A 553 -41.40 -25.49 -21.23
CA GLY A 553 -42.79 -25.72 -21.63
C GLY A 553 -43.01 -25.95 -23.13
N TRP A 554 -41.96 -25.76 -23.93
CA TRP A 554 -41.92 -26.04 -25.37
C TRP A 554 -40.81 -27.05 -25.68
N THR A 555 -40.91 -27.68 -26.84
CA THR A 555 -39.88 -28.53 -27.41
C THR A 555 -38.86 -27.70 -28.19
N ALA A 556 -37.63 -28.19 -28.32
CA ALA A 556 -36.58 -27.53 -29.11
C ALA A 556 -37.00 -27.25 -30.57
N ASN A 557 -37.91 -28.06 -31.12
CA ASN A 557 -38.38 -27.90 -32.49
C ASN A 557 -39.38 -26.75 -32.67
N GLU A 558 -39.91 -26.20 -31.58
CA GLU A 558 -40.85 -25.09 -31.62
C GLU A 558 -40.16 -23.72 -31.61
N THR A 559 -38.83 -23.66 -31.47
CA THR A 559 -38.10 -22.39 -31.51
C THR A 559 -37.98 -21.85 -32.93
N GLY A 560 -38.37 -20.59 -33.13
CA GLY A 560 -38.34 -19.87 -34.39
C GLY A 560 -37.45 -18.62 -34.36
N TRP A 561 -36.99 -18.18 -35.53
CA TRP A 561 -36.35 -16.87 -35.74
C TRP A 561 -37.16 -16.06 -36.76
N GLU A 562 -37.75 -14.95 -36.32
CA GLU A 562 -38.64 -14.13 -37.12
C GLU A 562 -37.91 -13.31 -38.19
N GLU A 563 -38.45 -13.31 -39.42
CA GLU A 563 -37.80 -12.67 -40.58
C GLU A 563 -37.73 -11.13 -40.51
N TYR A 564 -38.74 -10.48 -39.91
CA TYR A 564 -38.90 -9.02 -39.98
C TYR A 564 -38.47 -8.28 -38.71
N THR A 565 -38.32 -9.01 -37.61
CA THR A 565 -38.13 -8.45 -36.27
C THR A 565 -36.88 -9.01 -35.60
N ASP A 566 -36.22 -10.01 -36.20
CA ASP A 566 -35.06 -10.72 -35.65
C ASP A 566 -35.30 -11.34 -34.27
N ARG A 567 -36.58 -11.58 -33.92
CA ARG A 567 -36.99 -12.17 -32.64
C ARG A 567 -36.81 -13.68 -32.64
N ILE A 568 -36.21 -14.18 -31.56
CA ILE A 568 -36.17 -15.58 -31.20
C ILE A 568 -37.29 -15.83 -30.20
N ARG A 569 -38.19 -16.76 -30.50
CA ARG A 569 -39.33 -17.09 -29.62
C ARG A 569 -39.86 -18.49 -29.88
N PRO A 570 -40.57 -19.10 -28.90
CA PRO A 570 -41.34 -20.29 -29.20
C PRO A 570 -42.49 -19.93 -30.14
N ASN A 571 -42.67 -20.76 -31.17
CA ASN A 571 -43.80 -20.66 -32.07
C ASN A 571 -45.04 -21.17 -31.34
N VAL A 572 -46.03 -20.30 -31.19
CA VAL A 572 -47.35 -20.71 -30.71
C VAL A 572 -48.15 -21.07 -31.96
N PRO A 573 -48.51 -22.36 -32.17
CA PRO A 573 -49.33 -22.73 -33.31
C PRO A 573 -50.59 -21.85 -33.33
N GLU A 574 -50.89 -21.22 -34.46
CA GLU A 574 -52.17 -20.53 -34.60
C GLU A 574 -53.29 -21.49 -34.20
N PRO A 575 -54.22 -21.10 -33.31
CA PRO A 575 -55.31 -21.97 -32.93
C PRO A 575 -56.00 -22.50 -34.18
N ALA A 576 -56.11 -23.82 -34.34
CA ALA A 576 -56.77 -24.46 -35.49
C ALA A 576 -58.19 -23.91 -35.74
N THR A 577 -58.79 -23.29 -34.72
CA THR A 577 -60.02 -22.52 -34.73
C THR A 577 -60.03 -21.37 -35.76
N TYR A 578 -58.92 -20.65 -35.98
CA TYR A 578 -58.87 -19.56 -36.96
C TYR A 578 -58.91 -20.08 -38.39
N GLY A 579 -58.18 -21.16 -38.68
CA GLY A 579 -58.26 -21.86 -39.96
C GLY A 579 -59.67 -22.39 -40.24
N LEU A 580 -60.32 -22.98 -39.22
CA LEU A 580 -61.71 -23.45 -39.29
C LEU A 580 -62.73 -22.32 -39.46
N LEU A 581 -62.56 -21.17 -38.77
CA LEU A 581 -63.43 -20.01 -38.92
C LEU A 581 -63.29 -19.36 -40.31
N LEU A 582 -62.06 -19.27 -40.83
CA LEU A 582 -61.80 -18.71 -42.15
C LEU A 582 -62.33 -19.62 -43.28
N THR A 583 -62.13 -20.94 -43.16
CA THR A 583 -62.70 -21.91 -44.12
C THR A 583 -64.22 -22.02 -44.00
N ALA A 584 -64.78 -22.02 -42.79
CA ALA A 584 -66.23 -22.00 -42.59
C ALA A 584 -66.85 -20.70 -43.13
N GLY A 585 -66.21 -19.54 -42.88
CA GLY A 585 -66.62 -18.25 -43.44
C GLY A 585 -66.54 -18.23 -44.97
N GLY A 586 -65.47 -18.77 -45.55
CA GLY A 586 -65.30 -18.91 -47.00
C GLY A 586 -66.34 -19.83 -47.64
N LEU A 587 -66.64 -20.97 -47.02
CA LEU A 587 -67.69 -21.90 -47.45
C LEU A 587 -69.09 -21.29 -47.31
N ALA A 588 -69.34 -20.53 -46.24
CA ALA A 588 -70.60 -19.80 -46.06
C ALA A 588 -70.80 -18.72 -47.13
N LEU A 589 -69.75 -17.96 -47.48
CA LEU A 589 -69.76 -16.98 -48.57
C LEU A 589 -69.98 -17.64 -49.95
N LEU A 590 -69.33 -18.77 -50.22
CA LEU A 590 -69.55 -19.58 -51.43
C LEU A 590 -70.99 -20.13 -51.49
N GLY A 591 -71.52 -20.59 -50.36
CA GLY A 591 -72.91 -21.02 -50.21
C GLY A 591 -73.90 -19.89 -50.46
N LEU A 592 -73.67 -18.71 -49.89
CA LEU A 592 -74.46 -17.49 -50.12
C LEU A 592 -74.45 -17.05 -51.58
N ARG A 593 -73.28 -17.10 -52.24
CA ARG A 593 -73.14 -16.75 -53.66
C ARG A 593 -73.89 -17.74 -54.57
N ARG A 594 -73.86 -19.05 -54.26
CA ARG A 594 -74.64 -20.07 -54.97
C ARG A 594 -76.14 -19.94 -54.73
N TRP A 595 -76.56 -19.62 -53.51
CA TRP A 595 -77.97 -19.36 -53.19
C TRP A 595 -78.52 -18.12 -53.90
N GLN A 596 -77.74 -17.04 -53.97
CA GLN A 596 -78.11 -15.84 -54.75
C GLN A 596 -78.17 -16.11 -56.25
N ALA A 597 -77.30 -16.98 -56.79
CA ALA A 597 -77.36 -17.41 -58.19
C ALA A 597 -78.61 -18.27 -58.50
N GLY A 598 -79.05 -19.11 -57.55
CA GLY A 598 -80.24 -19.95 -57.69
C GLY A 598 -81.59 -19.22 -57.61
N LYS A 599 -81.61 -17.96 -57.13
CA LYS A 599 -82.83 -17.13 -57.07
C LYS A 599 -83.11 -16.32 -58.34
N ARG A 600 -82.31 -16.48 -59.40
CA ARG A 600 -82.51 -15.81 -60.70
C ARG A 600 -83.12 -16.75 -61.75
N PHE A 601 -84.22 -17.44 -61.45
CA PHE A 601 -85.17 -18.00 -62.44
C PHE A 601 -86.54 -18.12 -61.75
N PRO A 602 -87.61 -17.62 -62.37
CA PRO A 602 -88.35 -18.40 -63.37
C PRO A 602 -88.31 -17.80 -64.77
#